data_AF-A0A2C5Y2R9-F1
#
_entry.id   AF-A0A2C5Y2R9-F1
#
_cell.length_a   1.000
_cell.length_b   1.000
_cell.length_c   1.000
_cell.angle_alpha   90.00
_cell.angle_beta   90.00
_cell.angle_gamma   90.00
#
_symmetry.space_group_name_H-M   'P 1'
#
loop_
_entity.id
_entity.type
_entity.pdbx_description
1 polymer ?
#
loop_
_entity_poly.entity_id
_entity_poly.type
_entity_poly.pdbx_seq_one_letter_code
_entity_poly.pdbx_strand_id
1 'polypeptide(L)'
;MYKTHRLSPRKEPRLMTPARPGPLRLPSLDFKPSQSSHSLVDNFLLALPRGTTPPPGRMAAIAPTAPDAISESSLDKAVLVSKTDMAAKHDESVHGALPPPPGPQSSWARVRSVWQDAFSEYFGTLILILFGDGVVAQVLLSGNKAGDYQSISWGWGIGVMLGAYTAGKSGGHINPAVTLTNCVLRGMPWRKFPVYVMAQLLGAMTAAAIVYGNYKSAIDKFEGGNGVRTVGGPTSTAGIFCTYPVSFITRTGMFFSEFIASAILQFVIFVLSDMGNNGAGPLMPICLFFLIFGIGACFGWETGYAINMARDFGPRLVSYMIGYGNEVWSAGGYYFWIPMVAPFCGALAGGTLYDVFIFTGESPVNKPWFGLDGLFKSRRREWPQELDRADTRV
;
A
#
# COMPACT_ATOMS: atom_id res chain seq x y z
N MET A 1 70.58 -2.51 -58.24
CA MET A 1 70.41 -3.90 -57.75
C MET A 1 71.26 -4.11 -56.51
N TYR A 2 70.67 -4.74 -55.49
CA TYR A 2 70.97 -4.64 -54.06
C TYR A 2 72.28 -5.33 -53.57
N LYS A 3 72.98 -4.65 -52.65
CA LYS A 3 73.91 -5.14 -51.61
C LYS A 3 73.08 -5.28 -50.31
N THR A 4 73.31 -6.13 -49.30
CA THR A 4 74.49 -6.53 -48.51
C THR A 4 73.95 -7.47 -47.41
N HIS A 5 74.54 -8.62 -47.11
CA HIS A 5 75.54 -8.94 -46.05
C HIS A 5 75.08 -8.98 -44.58
N ARG A 6 75.71 -9.93 -43.86
CA ARG A 6 75.21 -10.79 -42.77
C ARG A 6 75.22 -10.18 -41.36
N LEU A 7 74.40 -10.83 -40.53
CA LEU A 7 74.13 -10.65 -39.10
C LEU A 7 75.29 -10.99 -38.15
N SER A 8 75.23 -10.40 -36.94
CA SER A 8 75.93 -10.78 -35.69
C SER A 8 74.96 -10.58 -34.50
N PRO A 9 75.07 -11.32 -33.37
CA PRO A 9 73.92 -11.76 -32.59
C PRO A 9 73.56 -10.96 -31.32
N ARG A 10 72.36 -11.29 -30.82
CA ARG A 10 71.57 -10.70 -29.71
C ARG A 10 72.31 -10.48 -28.38
N LYS A 11 71.91 -9.41 -27.68
CA LYS A 11 71.95 -9.27 -26.21
C LYS A 11 70.54 -8.98 -25.69
N GLU A 12 70.15 -9.65 -24.60
CA GLU A 12 68.87 -9.49 -23.90
C GLU A 12 68.76 -8.14 -23.18
N PRO A 13 67.56 -7.53 -23.09
CA PRO A 13 67.35 -6.28 -22.36
C PRO A 13 67.06 -6.48 -20.86
N ARG A 14 67.68 -5.62 -20.04
CA ARG A 14 67.46 -5.48 -18.59
C ARG A 14 66.10 -4.84 -18.28
N LEU A 15 65.42 -5.34 -17.24
CA LEU A 15 64.24 -4.72 -16.64
C LEU A 15 64.54 -3.31 -16.12
N MET A 16 63.71 -2.33 -16.49
CA MET A 16 63.59 -1.04 -15.82
C MET A 16 62.33 -1.02 -14.94
N THR A 17 62.53 -0.77 -13.65
CA THR A 17 61.47 -0.44 -12.68
C THR A 17 60.82 0.92 -12.99
N PRO A 18 59.49 1.05 -12.95
CA PRO A 18 58.83 2.34 -13.15
C PRO A 18 58.93 3.24 -11.92
N ALA A 19 59.15 4.53 -12.16
CA ALA A 19 59.22 5.59 -11.16
C ALA A 19 57.85 5.88 -10.51
N ARG A 20 57.85 6.23 -9.22
CA ARG A 20 56.65 6.64 -8.47
C ARG A 20 56.09 7.97 -9.01
N PRO A 21 54.79 8.10 -9.26
CA PRO A 21 54.19 9.39 -9.59
C PRO A 21 54.11 10.28 -8.35
N GLY A 22 54.51 11.55 -8.50
CA GLY A 22 54.29 12.60 -7.51
C GLY A 22 52.81 12.99 -7.38
N PRO A 23 52.42 13.73 -6.33
CA PRO A 23 51.02 14.03 -6.06
C PRO A 23 50.44 14.99 -7.11
N LEU A 24 49.33 14.59 -7.75
CA LEU A 24 48.53 15.45 -8.61
C LEU A 24 47.95 16.60 -7.78
N ARG A 25 48.27 17.85 -8.15
CA ARG A 25 47.52 19.03 -7.74
C ARG A 25 46.30 19.17 -8.66
N LEU A 26 45.10 19.07 -8.10
CA LEU A 26 43.85 19.39 -8.79
C LEU A 26 43.58 20.91 -8.73
N PRO A 27 42.91 21.51 -9.73
CA PRO A 27 42.50 22.91 -9.69
C PRO A 27 41.51 23.17 -8.56
N SER A 28 41.69 24.27 -7.83
CA SER A 28 40.76 24.76 -6.81
C SER A 28 39.44 25.20 -7.47
N LEU A 29 38.39 24.42 -7.27
CA LEU A 29 37.01 24.82 -7.53
C LEU A 29 36.51 25.61 -6.31
N ASP A 30 36.37 26.92 -6.47
CA ASP A 30 35.69 27.80 -5.52
C ASP A 30 34.20 27.45 -5.46
N PHE A 31 33.82 26.67 -4.46
CA PHE A 31 32.43 26.42 -4.11
C PHE A 31 31.98 27.53 -3.15
N LYS A 32 31.19 28.50 -3.64
CA LYS A 32 30.40 29.38 -2.76
C LYS A 32 29.26 28.56 -2.16
N PRO A 33 29.16 28.37 -0.83
CA PRO A 33 28.00 27.74 -0.24
C PRO A 33 26.80 28.69 -0.33
N SER A 34 25.70 28.22 -0.95
CA SER A 34 24.41 28.91 -0.86
C SER A 34 23.90 28.81 0.58
N GLN A 35 23.89 29.93 1.29
CA GLN A 35 23.21 30.07 2.57
C GLN A 35 21.69 29.97 2.36
N SER A 36 21.08 28.86 2.76
CA SER A 36 19.66 28.85 3.19
C SER A 36 19.29 27.48 3.79
N SER A 37 19.85 27.15 4.95
CA SER A 37 19.31 26.07 5.80
C SER A 37 19.85 26.12 7.24
N HIS A 38 19.94 27.31 7.83
CA HIS A 38 20.13 27.49 9.28
C HIS A 38 19.52 28.82 9.72
N SER A 39 18.19 28.91 9.85
CA SER A 39 17.53 30.05 10.53
C SER A 39 16.07 29.82 10.96
N LEU A 40 15.66 28.59 11.31
CA LEU A 40 14.30 28.32 11.78
C LEU A 40 14.20 27.62 13.14
N VAL A 41 15.31 27.45 13.85
CA VAL A 41 15.31 26.97 15.25
C VAL A 41 15.66 28.08 16.25
N ASP A 42 16.26 29.20 15.80
CA ASP A 42 16.69 30.28 16.69
C ASP A 42 15.70 31.45 16.85
N ASN A 43 14.57 31.45 16.13
CA ASN A 43 13.61 32.57 16.15
C ASN A 43 12.31 32.32 16.94
N PHE A 44 12.23 31.26 17.76
CA PHE A 44 11.06 30.99 18.62
C PHE A 44 11.31 31.17 20.13
N LEU A 45 12.49 31.64 20.53
CA LEU A 45 12.88 31.82 21.95
C LEU A 45 13.15 33.28 22.37
N LEU A 46 12.54 34.27 21.69
CA LEU A 46 12.71 35.69 22.04
C LEU A 46 11.40 36.51 22.14
N ALA A 47 10.27 35.87 22.44
CA ALA A 47 9.01 36.60 22.70
C ALA A 47 8.37 36.20 24.04
N LEU A 48 9.04 36.52 25.16
CA LEU A 48 8.40 36.63 26.47
C LEU A 48 8.88 37.88 27.20
N PRO A 49 7.98 38.74 27.74
CA PRO A 49 8.38 39.92 28.51
C PRO A 49 9.01 39.54 29.85
N ARG A 50 10.07 40.25 30.25
CA ARG A 50 10.68 40.19 31.58
C ARG A 50 9.97 41.11 32.58
N GLY A 51 9.84 40.63 33.83
CA GLY A 51 9.57 41.40 35.06
C GLY A 51 8.52 40.69 35.91
N THR A 52 8.63 40.46 37.21
CA THR A 52 9.56 40.86 38.28
C THR A 52 9.42 39.85 39.44
N THR A 53 10.47 39.62 40.23
CA THR A 53 10.47 38.77 41.44
C THR A 53 10.14 39.57 42.71
N PRO A 54 9.44 38.97 43.70
CA PRO A 54 9.76 39.20 45.12
C PRO A 54 9.77 37.88 45.96
N PRO A 55 10.12 37.84 47.27
CA PRO A 55 11.22 37.03 47.83
C PRO A 55 10.78 35.82 48.70
N PRO A 56 11.72 35.01 49.26
CA PRO A 56 11.39 33.78 49.98
C PRO A 56 11.21 34.01 51.50
N GLY A 57 10.23 33.33 52.12
CA GLY A 57 10.07 33.39 53.57
C GLY A 57 8.97 32.51 54.19
N ARG A 58 9.42 31.41 54.79
CA ARG A 58 8.94 30.68 56.00
C ARG A 58 7.66 29.82 56.00
N MET A 59 7.87 28.67 56.68
CA MET A 59 7.02 27.51 56.92
C MET A 59 5.80 27.78 57.81
N ALA A 60 4.73 27.01 57.58
CA ALA A 60 3.89 26.46 58.65
C ALA A 60 3.37 25.08 58.21
N ALA A 61 3.61 24.08 59.04
CA ALA A 61 3.15 22.70 58.87
C ALA A 61 1.73 22.53 59.44
N ILE A 62 0.84 21.84 58.70
CA ILE A 62 -0.31 21.11 59.26
C ILE A 62 -0.51 19.85 58.42
N ALA A 63 -0.47 18.69 59.06
CA ALA A 63 -0.98 17.41 58.58
C ALA A 63 -2.21 17.03 59.43
N PRO A 64 -2.93 15.93 59.17
CA PRO A 64 -3.48 15.37 57.93
C PRO A 64 -5.01 15.14 58.06
N THR A 65 -5.79 15.14 56.96
CA THR A 65 -7.16 14.57 56.96
C THR A 65 -7.50 13.87 55.64
N ALA A 66 -8.33 12.84 55.77
CA ALA A 66 -8.72 11.75 54.87
C ALA A 66 -9.25 12.12 53.46
N PRO A 67 -9.42 11.14 52.54
CA PRO A 67 -9.86 11.39 51.18
C PRO A 67 -11.38 11.50 51.10
N ASP A 68 -11.89 12.68 50.73
CA ASP A 68 -13.31 12.87 50.43
C ASP A 68 -13.60 12.57 48.96
N ALA A 69 -14.75 11.92 48.79
CA ALA A 69 -15.32 11.36 47.59
C ALA A 69 -15.52 12.38 46.47
N ILE A 70 -15.18 11.99 45.24
CA ILE A 70 -15.65 12.66 44.03
C ILE A 70 -17.06 12.15 43.73
N SER A 71 -18.01 13.08 43.68
CA SER A 71 -19.45 12.82 43.59
C SER A 71 -19.86 12.22 42.25
N GLU A 72 -20.71 11.19 42.29
CA GLU A 72 -21.40 10.54 41.18
C GLU A 72 -22.52 11.42 40.56
N SER A 73 -22.23 12.64 40.12
CA SER A 73 -23.28 13.55 39.60
C SER A 73 -23.12 13.99 38.15
N SER A 74 -22.21 13.37 37.39
CA SER A 74 -22.02 13.66 35.95
C SER A 74 -22.29 12.47 35.02
N LEU A 75 -22.62 11.29 35.55
CA LEU A 75 -22.89 10.07 34.75
C LEU A 75 -24.37 9.89 34.38
N ASP A 76 -25.32 10.54 35.07
CA ASP A 76 -26.76 10.31 34.85
C ASP A 76 -27.42 11.18 33.78
N LYS A 77 -26.73 12.22 33.26
CA LYS A 77 -27.29 13.09 32.21
C LYS A 77 -27.10 12.59 30.78
N ALA A 78 -26.25 11.58 30.55
CA ALA A 78 -26.08 10.97 29.23
C ALA A 78 -27.08 9.82 28.96
N VAL A 79 -27.72 9.29 29.99
CA VAL A 79 -28.62 8.12 29.89
C VAL A 79 -30.08 8.50 29.62
N LEU A 80 -30.46 9.77 29.83
CA LEU A 80 -31.86 10.21 29.84
C LEU A 80 -32.42 10.76 28.51
N VAL A 81 -31.63 10.78 27.43
CA VAL A 81 -32.14 11.16 26.08
C VAL A 81 -32.62 9.95 25.26
N SER A 82 -32.47 8.72 25.76
CA SER A 82 -32.79 7.51 24.98
C SER A 82 -34.06 6.76 25.43
N LYS A 83 -34.86 7.27 26.38
CA LYS A 83 -35.95 6.47 26.99
C LYS A 83 -37.37 7.05 26.93
N THR A 84 -37.61 8.16 26.24
CA THR A 84 -38.91 8.87 26.36
C THR A 84 -39.65 9.13 25.05
N ASP A 85 -39.48 8.29 24.04
CA ASP A 85 -40.47 8.14 22.97
C ASP A 85 -40.55 6.65 22.61
N MET A 86 -41.77 6.13 22.43
CA MET A 86 -42.12 4.75 22.07
C MET A 86 -42.52 3.79 23.21
N ALA A 87 -43.25 4.27 24.21
CA ALA A 87 -44.25 3.44 24.87
C ALA A 87 -45.64 4.10 24.70
N ALA A 88 -46.56 3.32 24.15
CA ALA A 88 -48.00 3.58 23.95
C ALA A 88 -48.42 4.37 22.70
N LYS A 89 -48.48 3.65 21.57
CA LYS A 89 -49.71 3.60 20.75
C LYS A 89 -50.02 2.14 20.41
N HIS A 90 -51.11 1.66 21.03
CA HIS A 90 -52.05 0.62 20.61
C HIS A 90 -51.62 -0.40 19.54
N ASP A 91 -51.55 -1.66 19.97
CA ASP A 91 -52.47 -2.71 19.52
C ASP A 91 -52.83 -2.71 18.01
N GLU A 92 -51.88 -3.11 17.18
CA GLU A 92 -52.16 -3.77 15.90
C GLU A 92 -51.34 -5.06 15.86
N SER A 93 -52.03 -6.18 15.64
CA SER A 93 -51.46 -7.47 15.31
C SER A 93 -50.75 -7.42 13.96
N VAL A 94 -49.53 -6.88 13.94
CA VAL A 94 -48.70 -6.90 12.74
C VAL A 94 -48.08 -8.30 12.63
N HIS A 95 -48.82 -9.22 12.00
CA HIS A 95 -48.19 -10.18 11.11
C HIS A 95 -47.30 -9.36 10.17
N GLY A 96 -46.01 -9.25 10.50
CA GLY A 96 -45.03 -8.55 9.68
C GLY A 96 -45.08 -9.15 8.29
N ALA A 97 -45.75 -8.45 7.38
CA ALA A 97 -45.80 -8.83 5.99
C ALA A 97 -44.35 -9.02 5.53
N LEU A 98 -44.05 -10.20 4.99
CA LEU A 98 -42.78 -10.41 4.29
C LEU A 98 -42.59 -9.22 3.35
N PRO A 99 -41.38 -8.63 3.28
CA PRO A 99 -41.12 -7.53 2.36
C PRO A 99 -41.64 -7.95 0.99
N PRO A 100 -42.39 -7.09 0.28
CA PRO A 100 -43.00 -7.47 -0.98
C PRO A 100 -41.91 -8.05 -1.88
N PRO A 101 -42.19 -9.18 -2.57
CA PRO A 101 -41.20 -9.80 -3.44
C PRO A 101 -40.66 -8.71 -4.36
N PRO A 102 -39.33 -8.60 -4.52
CA PRO A 102 -38.75 -7.52 -5.30
C PRO A 102 -39.46 -7.47 -6.64
N GLY A 103 -40.08 -6.33 -6.94
CA GLY A 103 -40.77 -6.11 -8.21
C GLY A 103 -39.83 -6.44 -9.38
N PRO A 104 -40.37 -6.65 -10.59
CA PRO A 104 -39.59 -7.12 -11.73
C PRO A 104 -38.29 -6.32 -11.88
N GLN A 105 -37.17 -6.97 -11.54
CA GLN A 105 -35.86 -6.32 -11.55
C GLN A 105 -35.44 -6.10 -13.00
N SER A 106 -34.95 -4.90 -13.30
CA SER A 106 -34.36 -4.63 -14.61
C SER A 106 -33.19 -5.58 -14.88
N SER A 107 -32.96 -5.92 -16.14
CA SER A 107 -31.83 -6.78 -16.55
C SER A 107 -30.49 -6.24 -16.03
N TRP A 108 -30.34 -4.91 -15.96
CA TRP A 108 -29.17 -4.27 -15.38
C TRP A 108 -29.04 -4.50 -13.87
N ALA A 109 -30.13 -4.44 -13.11
CA ALA A 109 -30.09 -4.69 -11.67
C ALA A 109 -29.60 -6.12 -11.37
N ARG A 110 -29.97 -7.10 -12.21
CA ARG A 110 -29.49 -8.49 -12.12
C ARG A 110 -28.02 -8.63 -12.49
N VAL A 111 -27.56 -7.99 -13.56
CA VAL A 111 -26.12 -7.99 -13.91
C VAL A 111 -25.30 -7.36 -12.79
N ARG A 112 -25.74 -6.20 -12.28
CA ARG A 112 -25.06 -5.48 -11.20
C ARG A 112 -25.00 -6.31 -9.92
N SER A 113 -26.04 -7.06 -9.55
CA SER A 113 -26.01 -7.89 -8.34
C SER A 113 -25.06 -9.08 -8.47
N VAL A 114 -24.98 -9.70 -9.66
CA VAL A 114 -24.07 -10.82 -9.92
C VAL A 114 -22.60 -10.37 -9.95
N TRP A 115 -22.33 -9.22 -10.56
CA TRP A 115 -20.97 -8.72 -10.78
C TRP A 115 -20.55 -7.64 -9.77
N GLN A 116 -21.32 -7.47 -8.68
CA GLN A 116 -21.12 -6.38 -7.72
C GLN A 116 -19.70 -6.37 -7.13
N ASP A 117 -19.18 -7.54 -6.76
CA ASP A 117 -17.82 -7.69 -6.24
C ASP A 117 -16.77 -7.20 -7.25
N ALA A 118 -16.91 -7.62 -8.51
CA ALA A 118 -15.97 -7.24 -9.57
C ALA A 118 -16.01 -5.73 -9.82
N PHE A 119 -17.19 -5.12 -9.86
CA PHE A 119 -17.30 -3.67 -9.99
C PHE A 119 -16.73 -2.94 -8.76
N SER A 120 -16.92 -3.48 -7.55
CA SER A 120 -16.34 -2.90 -6.33
C SER A 120 -14.82 -2.91 -6.39
N GLU A 121 -14.21 -4.04 -6.76
CA GLU A 121 -12.74 -4.16 -6.91
C GLU A 121 -12.18 -3.28 -8.04
N TYR A 122 -12.89 -3.19 -9.16
CA TYR A 122 -12.52 -2.31 -10.27
C TYR A 122 -12.50 -0.85 -9.84
N PHE A 123 -13.59 -0.34 -9.26
CA PHE A 123 -13.67 1.08 -8.86
C PHE A 123 -12.80 1.38 -7.65
N GLY A 124 -12.65 0.45 -6.71
CA GLY A 124 -11.73 0.62 -5.58
C GLY A 124 -10.28 0.73 -6.03
N THR A 125 -9.84 -0.14 -6.94
CA THR A 125 -8.48 -0.08 -7.50
C THR A 125 -8.29 1.15 -8.40
N LEU A 126 -9.33 1.56 -9.14
CA LEU A 126 -9.31 2.79 -9.92
C LEU A 126 -9.06 4.01 -9.01
N ILE A 127 -9.81 4.14 -7.91
CA ILE A 127 -9.63 5.23 -6.95
C ILE A 127 -8.24 5.18 -6.31
N LEU A 128 -7.78 4.01 -5.90
CA LEU A 128 -6.43 3.81 -5.38
C LEU A 128 -5.36 4.42 -6.31
N ILE A 129 -5.42 4.06 -7.60
CA ILE A 129 -4.39 4.46 -8.57
C ILE A 129 -4.56 5.91 -9.02
N LEU A 130 -5.77 6.45 -9.10
CA LEU A 130 -5.97 7.88 -9.37
C LEU A 130 -5.25 8.76 -8.35
N PHE A 131 -5.35 8.43 -7.06
CA PHE A 131 -4.67 9.17 -6.00
C PHE A 131 -3.16 8.87 -5.98
N GLY A 132 -2.78 7.60 -6.10
CA GLY A 132 -1.39 7.16 -6.08
C GLY A 132 -0.55 7.71 -7.23
N ASP A 133 -0.92 7.43 -8.47
CA ASP A 133 -0.19 7.93 -9.64
C ASP A 133 -0.37 9.45 -9.77
N GLY A 134 -1.54 9.98 -9.40
CA GLY A 134 -1.83 11.41 -9.43
C GLY A 134 -0.90 12.24 -8.53
N VAL A 135 -0.62 11.77 -7.31
CA VAL A 135 0.32 12.47 -6.42
C VAL A 135 1.77 12.36 -6.91
N VAL A 136 2.16 11.22 -7.49
CA VAL A 136 3.50 11.08 -8.08
C VAL A 136 3.67 12.01 -9.29
N ALA A 137 2.66 12.08 -10.17
CA ALA A 137 2.64 13.01 -11.29
C ALA A 137 2.75 14.46 -10.82
N GLN A 138 1.98 14.86 -9.81
CA GLN A 138 2.00 16.22 -9.29
C GLN A 138 3.39 16.59 -8.74
N VAL A 139 3.98 15.74 -7.90
CA VAL A 139 5.28 15.99 -7.27
C VAL A 139 6.38 16.05 -8.33
N LEU A 140 6.44 15.03 -9.21
CA LEU A 140 7.48 14.94 -10.23
C LEU A 140 7.41 16.09 -11.24
N LEU A 141 6.25 16.29 -11.86
CA LEU A 141 6.08 17.24 -12.97
C LEU A 141 6.13 18.69 -12.52
N SER A 142 5.89 18.97 -11.24
CA SER A 142 6.09 20.30 -10.64
C SER A 142 7.54 20.58 -10.23
N GLY A 143 8.43 19.59 -10.33
CA GLY A 143 9.81 19.69 -9.81
C GLY A 143 9.83 19.88 -8.30
N ASN A 144 9.00 19.12 -7.58
CA ASN A 144 8.81 19.17 -6.12
C ASN A 144 8.28 20.53 -5.59
N LYS A 145 7.63 21.34 -6.42
CA LYS A 145 6.99 22.60 -5.99
C LYS A 145 5.58 22.39 -5.44
N ALA A 146 4.91 21.32 -5.85
CA ALA A 146 3.56 20.95 -5.42
C ALA A 146 3.57 19.63 -4.61
N GLY A 147 4.57 19.49 -3.74
CA GLY A 147 4.73 18.37 -2.81
C GLY A 147 6.11 17.73 -2.86
N ASP A 148 6.28 16.69 -2.05
CA ASP A 148 7.51 15.95 -1.81
C ASP A 148 7.24 14.46 -1.57
N TYR A 149 8.24 13.70 -1.13
CA TYR A 149 8.09 12.27 -0.85
C TYR A 149 7.04 11.96 0.24
N GLN A 150 6.90 12.83 1.25
CA GLN A 150 5.86 12.67 2.27
C GLN A 150 4.48 12.87 1.66
N SER A 151 4.33 13.85 0.77
CA SER A 151 3.10 14.06 0.01
C SER A 151 2.71 12.81 -0.78
N ILE A 152 3.68 12.13 -1.41
CA ILE A 152 3.45 10.85 -2.11
C ILE A 152 2.92 9.79 -1.14
N SER A 153 3.56 9.64 0.03
CA SER A 153 3.14 8.66 1.05
C SER A 153 1.70 8.92 1.54
N TRP A 154 1.34 10.20 1.75
CA TRP A 154 -0.04 10.61 2.08
C TRP A 154 -1.03 10.27 0.96
N GLY A 155 -0.70 10.60 -0.29
CA GLY A 155 -1.58 10.34 -1.43
C GLY A 155 -1.87 8.87 -1.64
N TRP A 156 -0.85 8.00 -1.51
CA TRP A 156 -1.04 6.54 -1.56
C TRP A 156 -1.89 6.02 -0.42
N GLY A 157 -1.67 6.49 0.81
CA GLY A 157 -2.51 6.13 1.95
C GLY A 157 -3.97 6.52 1.75
N ILE A 158 -4.23 7.75 1.27
CA ILE A 158 -5.59 8.25 1.01
C ILE A 158 -6.24 7.43 -0.10
N GLY A 159 -5.49 7.12 -1.17
CA GLY A 159 -5.94 6.26 -2.25
C GLY A 159 -6.41 4.90 -1.76
N VAL A 160 -5.64 4.23 -0.89
CA VAL A 160 -6.04 2.94 -0.32
C VAL A 160 -7.29 3.06 0.53
N MET A 161 -7.38 4.07 1.40
CA MET A 161 -8.57 4.26 2.25
C MET A 161 -9.84 4.49 1.42
N LEU A 162 -9.80 5.43 0.48
CA LEU A 162 -10.96 5.73 -0.37
C LEU A 162 -11.29 4.56 -1.33
N GLY A 163 -10.26 3.87 -1.82
CA GLY A 163 -10.40 2.65 -2.59
C GLY A 163 -11.09 1.55 -1.79
N ALA A 164 -10.69 1.32 -0.53
CA ALA A 164 -11.29 0.33 0.35
C ALA A 164 -12.75 0.68 0.70
N TYR A 165 -13.06 1.95 0.96
CA TYR A 165 -14.44 2.41 1.12
C TYR A 165 -15.28 2.13 -0.13
N THR A 166 -14.74 2.41 -1.31
CA THR A 166 -15.40 2.17 -2.61
C THR A 166 -15.61 0.67 -2.88
N ALA A 167 -14.64 -0.15 -2.49
CA ALA A 167 -14.65 -1.59 -2.65
C ALA A 167 -15.34 -2.33 -1.48
N GLY A 168 -16.10 -1.64 -0.63
CA GLY A 168 -16.69 -2.24 0.57
C GLY A 168 -17.62 -3.43 0.30
N LYS A 169 -18.19 -3.57 -0.91
CA LYS A 169 -19.04 -4.72 -1.26
C LYS A 169 -18.26 -6.01 -1.52
N SER A 170 -17.03 -5.92 -2.04
CA SER A 170 -16.15 -7.07 -2.25
C SER A 170 -15.30 -7.41 -1.03
N GLY A 171 -15.32 -6.56 0.00
CA GLY A 171 -14.41 -6.66 1.15
C GLY A 171 -13.14 -5.81 1.01
N GLY A 172 -13.01 -5.03 -0.08
CA GLY A 172 -11.95 -4.02 -0.20
C GLY A 172 -10.55 -4.58 -0.39
N HIS A 173 -10.38 -5.65 -1.17
CA HIS A 173 -9.07 -6.28 -1.34
C HIS A 173 -8.12 -5.38 -2.13
N ILE A 174 -8.58 -4.89 -3.29
CA ILE A 174 -7.90 -3.96 -4.21
C ILE A 174 -6.42 -4.30 -4.50
N ASN A 175 -6.04 -5.56 -4.27
CA ASN A 175 -4.67 -6.08 -4.33
C ASN A 175 -4.72 -7.61 -4.57
N PRO A 176 -4.16 -8.12 -5.68
CA PRO A 176 -4.09 -9.56 -5.96
C PRO A 176 -3.44 -10.40 -4.86
N ALA A 177 -2.40 -9.90 -4.19
CA ALA A 177 -1.68 -10.63 -3.14
C ALA A 177 -2.54 -10.77 -1.87
N VAL A 178 -3.31 -9.74 -1.53
CA VAL A 178 -4.30 -9.78 -0.43
C VAL A 178 -5.41 -10.76 -0.76
N THR A 179 -5.92 -10.74 -2.00
CA THR A 179 -6.94 -11.70 -2.47
C THR A 179 -6.45 -13.14 -2.37
N LEU A 180 -5.23 -13.43 -2.84
CA LEU A 180 -4.66 -14.77 -2.75
C LEU A 180 -4.55 -15.22 -1.29
N THR A 181 -4.03 -14.35 -0.43
CA THR A 181 -3.83 -14.68 0.98
C THR A 181 -5.16 -14.96 1.69
N ASN A 182 -6.23 -14.24 1.35
CA ASN A 182 -7.57 -14.53 1.86
C ASN A 182 -8.18 -15.84 1.30
N CYS A 183 -7.86 -16.22 0.06
CA CYS A 183 -8.22 -17.54 -0.47
C CYS A 183 -7.55 -18.67 0.30
N VAL A 184 -6.29 -18.49 0.69
CA VAL A 184 -5.52 -19.48 1.44
C VAL A 184 -5.96 -19.53 2.91
N LEU A 185 -6.02 -18.39 3.60
CA LEU A 185 -6.10 -18.34 5.07
C LEU A 185 -7.46 -17.92 5.64
N ARG A 186 -8.37 -17.37 4.82
CA ARG A 186 -9.69 -16.86 5.27
C ARG A 186 -10.88 -17.50 4.53
N GLY A 187 -10.63 -18.55 3.74
CA GLY A 187 -11.68 -19.32 3.09
C GLY A 187 -12.39 -18.62 1.94
N MET A 188 -11.81 -17.54 1.38
CA MET A 188 -12.38 -16.89 0.20
C MET A 188 -12.47 -17.89 -0.97
N PRO A 189 -13.63 -18.02 -1.66
CA PRO A 189 -13.77 -18.97 -2.75
C PRO A 189 -12.75 -18.73 -3.87
N TRP A 190 -11.93 -19.74 -4.18
CA TRP A 190 -10.91 -19.68 -5.24
C TRP A 190 -11.44 -19.27 -6.62
N ARG A 191 -12.73 -19.50 -6.91
CA ARG A 191 -13.37 -19.05 -8.16
C ARG A 191 -13.45 -17.53 -8.28
N LYS A 192 -13.47 -16.79 -7.16
CA LYS A 192 -13.48 -15.33 -7.14
C LYS A 192 -12.11 -14.73 -7.42
N PHE A 193 -11.02 -15.44 -7.11
CA PHE A 193 -9.65 -14.96 -7.29
C PHE A 193 -9.37 -14.40 -8.69
N PRO A 194 -9.57 -15.13 -9.81
CA PRO A 194 -9.30 -14.59 -11.14
C PRO A 194 -10.20 -13.40 -11.50
N VAL A 195 -11.45 -13.38 -11.01
CA VAL A 195 -12.38 -12.27 -11.25
C VAL A 195 -11.89 -10.99 -10.57
N TYR A 196 -11.42 -11.10 -9.32
CA TYR A 196 -10.88 -9.98 -8.55
C TYR A 196 -9.61 -9.45 -9.20
N VAL A 197 -8.67 -10.35 -9.56
CA VAL A 197 -7.42 -9.94 -10.22
C VAL A 197 -7.68 -9.20 -11.53
N MET A 198 -8.59 -9.70 -12.38
CA MET A 198 -8.94 -9.02 -13.63
C MET A 198 -9.62 -7.67 -13.38
N ALA A 199 -10.54 -7.58 -12.42
CA ALA A 199 -11.19 -6.32 -12.07
C ALA A 199 -10.18 -5.28 -11.55
N GLN A 200 -9.28 -5.69 -10.66
CA GLN A 200 -8.23 -4.84 -10.09
C GLN A 200 -7.29 -4.33 -11.20
N LEU A 201 -6.83 -5.22 -12.09
CA LEU A 201 -5.97 -4.86 -13.22
C LEU A 201 -6.63 -3.84 -14.16
N LEU A 202 -7.88 -4.10 -14.54
CA LEU A 202 -8.61 -3.18 -15.41
C LEU A 202 -8.85 -1.83 -14.72
N GLY A 203 -9.14 -1.82 -13.42
CA GLY A 203 -9.29 -0.59 -12.64
C GLY A 203 -8.00 0.23 -12.61
N ALA A 204 -6.87 -0.43 -12.36
CA ALA A 204 -5.55 0.20 -12.34
C ALA A 204 -5.13 0.74 -13.72
N MET A 205 -5.38 -0.02 -14.79
CA MET A 205 -5.11 0.42 -16.17
C MET A 205 -5.96 1.65 -16.53
N THR A 206 -7.25 1.64 -16.21
CA THR A 206 -8.13 2.79 -16.48
C THR A 206 -7.66 4.04 -15.73
N ALA A 207 -7.31 3.91 -14.46
CA ALA A 207 -6.79 5.03 -13.67
C ALA A 207 -5.48 5.60 -14.23
N ALA A 208 -4.53 4.74 -14.60
CA ALA A 208 -3.27 5.18 -15.22
C ALA A 208 -3.52 5.94 -16.53
N ALA A 209 -4.46 5.48 -17.37
CA ALA A 209 -4.84 6.19 -18.58
C ALA A 209 -5.48 7.55 -18.30
N ILE A 210 -6.32 7.66 -17.26
CA ILE A 210 -6.92 8.93 -16.81
C ILE A 210 -5.83 9.88 -16.31
N VAL A 211 -4.90 9.43 -15.46
CA VAL A 211 -3.78 10.24 -14.96
C VAL A 211 -2.90 10.72 -16.10
N TYR A 212 -2.57 9.85 -17.06
CA TYR A 212 -1.85 10.23 -18.27
C TYR A 212 -2.59 11.33 -19.05
N GLY A 213 -3.89 11.15 -19.30
CA GLY A 213 -4.71 12.14 -19.98
C GLY A 213 -4.72 13.50 -19.27
N ASN A 214 -4.85 13.49 -17.94
CA ASN A 214 -4.85 14.69 -17.11
C ASN A 214 -3.50 15.43 -17.14
N TYR A 215 -2.38 14.69 -17.09
CA TYR A 215 -1.03 15.26 -17.00
C TYR A 215 -0.28 15.33 -18.34
N LYS A 216 -0.90 14.95 -19.47
CA LYS A 216 -0.22 14.84 -20.77
C LYS A 216 0.62 16.06 -21.13
N SER A 217 0.04 17.26 -21.01
CA SER A 217 0.74 18.51 -21.35
C SER A 217 1.94 18.79 -20.43
N ALA A 218 1.84 18.42 -19.15
CA ALA A 218 2.91 18.57 -18.19
C ALA A 218 4.02 17.53 -18.45
N ILE A 219 3.67 16.30 -18.79
CA ILE A 219 4.60 15.25 -19.23
C ILE A 219 5.35 15.69 -20.48
N ASP A 220 4.64 16.16 -21.53
CA ASP A 220 5.27 16.64 -22.77
C ASP A 220 6.27 17.77 -22.50
N LYS A 221 5.92 18.70 -21.59
CA LYS A 221 6.83 19.78 -21.19
C LYS A 221 8.04 19.27 -20.40
N PHE A 222 7.84 18.34 -19.46
CA PHE A 222 8.88 17.83 -18.57
C PHE A 222 9.89 16.95 -19.31
N GLU A 223 9.42 16.13 -20.24
CA GLU A 223 10.22 15.23 -21.09
C GLU A 223 10.88 15.96 -22.27
N GLY A 224 10.58 17.25 -22.47
CA GLY A 224 11.22 18.09 -23.50
C GLY A 224 10.59 18.02 -24.90
N GLY A 225 9.37 17.48 -25.02
CA GLY A 225 8.64 17.51 -26.27
C GLY A 225 7.42 16.58 -26.31
N ASN A 226 6.58 16.81 -27.33
CA ASN A 226 5.41 15.99 -27.58
C ASN A 226 5.82 14.56 -27.93
N GLY A 227 5.26 13.57 -27.21
CA GLY A 227 5.49 12.15 -27.49
C GLY A 227 6.82 11.60 -27.00
N VAL A 228 7.65 12.39 -26.32
CA VAL A 228 8.86 11.91 -25.65
C VAL A 228 8.47 11.21 -24.35
N ARG A 229 8.74 9.92 -24.24
CA ARG A 229 8.36 9.07 -23.11
C ARG A 229 9.55 8.21 -22.71
N THR A 230 10.30 8.65 -21.70
CA THR A 230 11.55 7.98 -21.33
C THR A 230 11.42 7.18 -20.04
N VAL A 231 12.24 6.13 -19.92
CA VAL A 231 12.36 5.29 -18.73
C VAL A 231 13.78 5.42 -18.19
N GLY A 232 13.91 6.04 -17.03
CA GLY A 232 15.19 6.36 -16.42
C GLY A 232 15.82 7.65 -16.94
N GLY A 233 16.80 8.18 -16.20
CA GLY A 233 17.40 9.49 -16.46
C GLY A 233 16.65 10.64 -15.79
N PRO A 234 17.16 11.87 -15.93
CA PRO A 234 16.71 13.04 -15.13
C PRO A 234 15.33 13.57 -15.51
N THR A 235 14.86 13.33 -16.75
CA THR A 235 13.58 13.82 -17.26
C THR A 235 12.53 12.72 -17.42
N SER A 236 12.83 11.50 -16.98
CA SER A 236 11.92 10.36 -17.13
C SER A 236 10.69 10.47 -16.25
N THR A 237 9.54 10.23 -16.86
CA THR A 237 8.22 10.28 -16.23
C THR A 237 7.57 8.90 -16.07
N ALA A 238 8.26 7.82 -16.47
CA ALA A 238 7.76 6.45 -16.34
C ALA A 238 7.41 6.05 -14.89
N GLY A 239 8.13 6.62 -13.92
CA GLY A 239 7.93 6.41 -12.48
C GLY A 239 6.59 6.92 -11.95
N ILE A 240 5.84 7.70 -12.73
CA ILE A 240 4.45 8.09 -12.41
C ILE A 240 3.54 6.87 -12.35
N PHE A 241 3.72 5.93 -13.28
CA PHE A 241 2.79 4.84 -13.50
C PHE A 241 3.19 3.59 -12.73
N CYS A 242 4.47 3.24 -12.76
CA CYS A 242 4.94 1.99 -12.18
C CYS A 242 6.26 2.17 -11.47
N THR A 243 6.59 1.21 -10.63
CA THR A 243 7.76 1.28 -9.76
C THR A 243 9.03 0.88 -10.50
N TYR A 244 10.13 1.57 -10.15
CA TYR A 244 11.48 1.26 -10.59
C TYR A 244 12.41 1.36 -9.38
N PRO A 245 13.40 0.46 -9.26
CA PRO A 245 14.28 0.44 -8.10
C PRO A 245 15.35 1.53 -8.22
N VAL A 246 15.85 1.98 -7.08
CA VAL A 246 17.04 2.85 -7.02
C VAL A 246 18.27 2.14 -7.61
N SER A 247 19.22 2.89 -8.16
CA SER A 247 20.33 2.31 -8.95
C SER A 247 21.32 1.46 -8.14
N PHE A 248 21.43 1.67 -6.82
CA PHE A 248 22.42 0.97 -5.99
C PHE A 248 21.94 -0.38 -5.46
N ILE A 249 20.64 -0.67 -5.47
CA ILE A 249 20.10 -1.87 -4.82
C ILE A 249 20.36 -3.11 -5.69
N THR A 250 20.66 -4.23 -5.04
CA THR A 250 20.84 -5.52 -5.73
C THR A 250 19.48 -6.16 -6.03
N ARG A 251 19.43 -7.10 -6.99
CA ARG A 251 18.20 -7.85 -7.29
C ARG A 251 17.62 -8.59 -6.07
N THR A 252 18.48 -9.12 -5.21
CA THR A 252 18.06 -9.75 -3.95
C THR A 252 17.45 -8.71 -3.00
N GLY A 253 18.08 -7.53 -2.88
CA GLY A 253 17.54 -6.42 -2.10
C GLY A 253 16.17 -5.96 -2.61
N MET A 254 16.01 -5.82 -3.93
CA MET A 254 14.73 -5.48 -4.57
C MET A 254 13.60 -6.44 -4.15
N PHE A 255 13.86 -7.75 -4.26
CA PHE A 255 12.88 -8.77 -3.87
C PHE A 255 12.58 -8.72 -2.37
N PHE A 256 13.60 -8.58 -1.53
CA PHE A 256 13.46 -8.56 -0.08
C PHE A 256 12.69 -7.33 0.41
N SER A 257 12.92 -6.17 -0.21
CA SER A 257 12.22 -4.92 0.10
C SER A 257 10.70 -5.04 -0.16
N GLU A 258 10.32 -5.54 -1.34
CA GLU A 258 8.91 -5.81 -1.68
C GLU A 258 8.28 -6.92 -0.82
N PHE A 259 9.07 -7.96 -0.49
CA PHE A 259 8.64 -9.04 0.39
C PHE A 259 8.31 -8.53 1.80
N ILE A 260 9.21 -7.76 2.43
CA ILE A 260 8.99 -7.24 3.79
C ILE A 260 7.78 -6.32 3.83
N ALA A 261 7.71 -5.35 2.91
CA ALA A 261 6.61 -4.39 2.88
C ALA A 261 5.25 -5.09 2.71
N SER A 262 5.20 -6.12 1.86
CA SER A 262 3.98 -6.93 1.64
C SER A 262 3.64 -7.86 2.81
N ALA A 263 4.65 -8.38 3.52
CA ALA A 263 4.46 -9.15 4.74
C ALA A 263 3.87 -8.29 5.87
N ILE A 264 4.42 -7.09 6.07
CA ILE A 264 3.89 -6.11 7.03
C ILE A 264 2.45 -5.75 6.65
N LEU A 265 2.20 -5.43 5.38
CA LEU A 265 0.87 -5.11 4.88
C LEU A 265 -0.15 -6.18 5.27
N GLN A 266 0.10 -7.44 4.89
CA GLN A 266 -0.89 -8.49 5.10
C GLN A 266 -1.02 -8.91 6.57
N PHE A 267 0.09 -8.92 7.32
CA PHE A 267 0.08 -9.18 8.76
C PHE A 267 -0.82 -8.16 9.47
N VAL A 268 -0.62 -6.86 9.21
CA VAL A 268 -1.40 -5.81 9.86
C VAL A 268 -2.84 -5.77 9.34
N ILE A 269 -3.11 -6.07 8.06
CA ILE A 269 -4.50 -6.24 7.58
C ILE A 269 -5.24 -7.28 8.41
N PHE A 270 -4.61 -8.43 8.72
CA PHE A 270 -5.24 -9.44 9.57
C PHE A 270 -5.38 -9.00 11.02
N VAL A 271 -4.39 -8.32 11.60
CA VAL A 271 -4.50 -7.70 12.93
C VAL A 271 -5.72 -6.78 13.01
N LEU A 272 -5.90 -5.92 12.01
CA LEU A 272 -6.99 -4.94 11.96
C LEU A 272 -8.36 -5.58 11.66
N SER A 273 -8.37 -6.74 11.01
CA SER A 273 -9.61 -7.46 10.65
C SER A 273 -10.11 -8.38 11.77
N ASP A 274 -9.25 -8.75 12.71
CA ASP A 274 -9.59 -9.71 13.77
C ASP A 274 -10.27 -9.02 14.97
N MET A 275 -11.59 -9.22 15.09
CA MET A 275 -12.38 -8.74 16.23
C MET A 275 -12.11 -9.50 17.53
N GLY A 276 -11.42 -10.65 17.49
CA GLY A 276 -10.91 -11.35 18.67
C GLY A 276 -9.63 -10.73 19.24
N ASN A 277 -9.01 -9.83 18.48
CA ASN A 277 -7.94 -8.94 18.91
C ASN A 277 -8.49 -7.49 19.02
N ASN A 278 -7.63 -6.48 18.97
CA ASN A 278 -8.03 -5.07 18.85
C ASN A 278 -8.37 -4.67 17.39
N GLY A 279 -9.31 -5.39 16.78
CA GLY A 279 -9.76 -5.15 15.41
C GLY A 279 -10.36 -3.75 15.20
N ALA A 280 -10.23 -3.22 13.98
CA ALA A 280 -10.60 -1.85 13.64
C ALA A 280 -12.11 -1.66 13.39
N GLY A 281 -12.86 -2.73 13.11
CA GLY A 281 -14.29 -2.66 12.81
C GLY A 281 -14.60 -1.64 11.69
N PRO A 282 -15.55 -0.70 11.88
CA PRO A 282 -15.87 0.33 10.89
C PRO A 282 -14.72 1.28 10.54
N LEU A 283 -13.68 1.37 11.38
CA LEU A 283 -12.51 2.21 11.14
C LEU A 283 -11.47 1.55 10.23
N MET A 284 -11.70 0.31 9.78
CA MET A 284 -10.78 -0.46 8.95
C MET A 284 -10.17 0.37 7.78
N PRO A 285 -10.95 1.09 6.95
CA PRO A 285 -10.35 1.87 5.86
C PRO A 285 -9.41 3.00 6.33
N ILE A 286 -9.70 3.65 7.46
CA ILE A 286 -8.83 4.70 8.04
C ILE A 286 -7.54 4.08 8.59
N CYS A 287 -7.63 2.90 9.20
CA CYS A 287 -6.43 2.18 9.64
C CYS A 287 -5.57 1.73 8.45
N LEU A 288 -6.19 1.35 7.33
CA LEU A 288 -5.46 1.08 6.09
C LEU A 288 -4.74 2.31 5.53
N PHE A 289 -5.33 3.52 5.68
CA PHE A 289 -4.63 4.78 5.37
C PHE A 289 -3.30 4.87 6.12
N PHE A 290 -3.32 4.70 7.46
CA PHE A 290 -2.11 4.82 8.28
C PHE A 290 -1.10 3.70 8.00
N LEU A 291 -1.58 2.48 7.73
CA LEU A 291 -0.73 1.36 7.37
C LEU A 291 0.07 1.66 6.09
N ILE A 292 -0.61 2.13 5.04
CA ILE A 292 0.02 2.39 3.75
C ILE A 292 0.91 3.63 3.80
N PHE A 293 0.46 4.67 4.51
CA PHE A 293 1.30 5.83 4.79
C PHE A 293 2.59 5.41 5.50
N GLY A 294 2.50 4.58 6.54
CA GLY A 294 3.66 4.08 7.28
C GLY A 294 4.60 3.21 6.43
N ILE A 295 4.05 2.32 5.58
CA ILE A 295 4.86 1.52 4.64
C ILE A 295 5.59 2.44 3.65
N GLY A 296 4.90 3.42 3.06
CA GLY A 296 5.52 4.38 2.14
C GLY A 296 6.62 5.20 2.82
N ALA A 297 6.35 5.72 4.01
CA ALA A 297 7.29 6.54 4.76
C ALA A 297 8.54 5.76 5.24
N CYS A 298 8.40 4.48 5.56
CA CYS A 298 9.47 3.70 6.20
C CYS A 298 10.19 2.72 5.24
N PHE A 299 9.48 2.15 4.27
CA PHE A 299 9.98 1.06 3.40
C PHE A 299 9.91 1.42 1.91
N GLY A 300 9.57 2.66 1.56
CA GLY A 300 9.25 2.98 0.19
C GLY A 300 10.39 3.48 -0.71
N TRP A 301 11.51 3.94 -0.15
CA TRP A 301 12.55 4.61 -0.93
C TRP A 301 13.23 3.70 -1.97
N GLU A 302 13.52 2.45 -1.60
CA GLU A 302 14.35 1.57 -2.42
C GLU A 302 13.66 1.08 -3.70
N THR A 303 12.38 0.74 -3.58
CA THR A 303 11.61 0.07 -4.63
C THR A 303 10.29 0.75 -4.98
N GLY A 304 9.89 1.78 -4.23
CA GLY A 304 8.58 2.43 -4.42
C GLY A 304 7.41 1.65 -3.82
N TYR A 305 7.68 0.68 -2.94
CA TYR A 305 6.69 -0.12 -2.18
C TYR A 305 5.52 -0.57 -3.06
N ALA A 306 5.82 -1.31 -4.13
CA ALA A 306 4.80 -1.71 -5.09
C ALA A 306 3.71 -2.53 -4.39
N ILE A 307 4.08 -3.54 -3.58
CA ILE A 307 3.26 -4.38 -2.67
C ILE A 307 1.93 -4.94 -3.21
N ASN A 308 1.65 -4.72 -4.49
CA ASN A 308 0.40 -4.94 -5.17
C ASN A 308 0.67 -5.06 -6.67
N MET A 309 0.51 -6.28 -7.18
CA MET A 309 0.73 -6.57 -8.61
C MET A 309 -0.16 -5.73 -9.53
N ALA A 310 -1.43 -5.48 -9.18
CA ALA A 310 -2.33 -4.69 -10.03
C ALA A 310 -1.91 -3.23 -10.12
N ARG A 311 -1.41 -2.66 -9.01
CA ARG A 311 -0.89 -1.29 -8.90
C ARG A 311 0.38 -1.06 -9.70
N ASP A 312 1.15 -2.10 -9.98
CA ASP A 312 2.38 -1.98 -10.78
C ASP A 312 2.15 -2.43 -12.23
N PHE A 313 1.70 -3.67 -12.42
CA PHE A 313 1.58 -4.29 -13.73
C PHE A 313 0.53 -3.60 -14.61
N GLY A 314 -0.62 -3.18 -14.05
CA GLY A 314 -1.66 -2.49 -14.81
C GLY A 314 -1.17 -1.17 -15.41
N PRO A 315 -0.70 -0.21 -14.59
CA PRO A 315 -0.13 1.04 -15.08
C PRO A 315 1.13 0.84 -15.94
N ARG A 316 1.97 -0.17 -15.68
CA ARG A 316 3.12 -0.53 -16.53
C ARG A 316 2.69 -0.96 -17.94
N LEU A 317 1.60 -1.73 -18.05
CA LEU A 317 1.05 -2.08 -19.35
C LEU A 317 0.50 -0.86 -20.09
N VAL A 318 -0.11 0.09 -19.36
CA VAL A 318 -0.56 1.36 -19.95
C VAL A 318 0.61 2.22 -20.41
N SER A 319 1.66 2.36 -19.58
CA SER A 319 2.85 3.12 -19.97
C SER A 319 3.53 2.52 -21.21
N TYR A 320 3.57 1.19 -21.33
CA TYR A 320 3.97 0.51 -22.56
C TYR A 320 3.12 0.94 -23.77
N MET A 321 1.80 0.87 -23.65
CA MET A 321 0.85 1.18 -24.74
C MET A 321 0.92 2.65 -25.20
N ILE A 322 1.20 3.59 -24.30
CA ILE A 322 1.24 5.03 -24.61
C ILE A 322 2.62 5.52 -25.09
N GLY A 323 3.60 4.62 -25.24
CA GLY A 323 4.84 4.89 -25.97
C GLY A 323 6.13 4.96 -25.14
N TYR A 324 6.16 4.50 -23.88
CA TYR A 324 7.40 4.44 -23.09
C TYR A 324 8.40 3.36 -23.55
N GLY A 325 8.03 2.53 -24.52
CA GLY A 325 8.93 1.54 -25.12
C GLY A 325 9.14 0.29 -24.26
N ASN A 326 10.02 -0.60 -24.72
CA ASN A 326 10.30 -1.88 -24.05
C ASN A 326 11.08 -1.72 -22.74
N GLU A 327 11.64 -0.53 -22.52
CA GLU A 327 12.42 -0.16 -21.34
C GLU A 327 11.61 -0.29 -20.05
N VAL A 328 10.27 -0.17 -20.12
CA VAL A 328 9.38 -0.41 -18.97
C VAL A 328 9.49 -1.85 -18.44
N TRP A 329 9.99 -2.80 -19.24
CA TRP A 329 10.19 -4.20 -18.87
C TRP A 329 11.65 -4.55 -18.58
N SER A 330 12.62 -3.79 -19.10
CA SER A 330 14.05 -4.11 -18.93
C SER A 330 14.75 -3.25 -17.86
N ALA A 331 14.21 -2.09 -17.52
CA ALA A 331 14.77 -1.20 -16.51
C ALA A 331 14.91 -1.88 -15.13
N GLY A 332 15.90 -1.43 -14.36
CA GLY A 332 16.22 -2.02 -13.06
C GLY A 332 16.73 -3.48 -13.15
N GLY A 333 17.25 -3.89 -14.32
CA GLY A 333 17.73 -5.26 -14.53
C GLY A 333 16.59 -6.28 -14.57
N TYR A 334 15.55 -5.96 -15.36
CA TYR A 334 14.27 -6.67 -15.43
C TYR A 334 13.48 -6.64 -14.13
N TYR A 335 13.31 -5.45 -13.54
CA TYR A 335 12.64 -5.32 -12.24
C TYR A 335 11.15 -5.70 -12.26
N PHE A 336 10.47 -5.58 -13.41
CA PHE A 336 9.01 -5.73 -13.53
C PHE A 336 8.43 -7.01 -12.90
N TRP A 337 9.16 -8.13 -12.92
CA TRP A 337 8.65 -9.40 -12.37
C TRP A 337 8.65 -9.41 -10.84
N ILE A 338 9.47 -8.57 -10.19
CA ILE A 338 9.58 -8.54 -8.73
C ILE A 338 8.27 -8.06 -8.09
N PRO A 339 7.69 -6.90 -8.46
CA PRO A 339 6.34 -6.50 -8.02
C PRO A 339 5.24 -7.50 -8.38
N MET A 340 5.45 -8.38 -9.37
CA MET A 340 4.48 -9.39 -9.76
C MET A 340 4.55 -10.67 -8.92
N VAL A 341 5.65 -10.91 -8.19
CA VAL A 341 5.89 -12.17 -7.46
C VAL A 341 6.14 -11.93 -5.98
N ALA A 342 7.06 -11.03 -5.63
CA ALA A 342 7.46 -10.78 -4.25
C ALA A 342 6.28 -10.40 -3.34
N PRO A 343 5.29 -9.60 -3.79
CA PRO A 343 4.14 -9.29 -2.94
C PRO A 343 3.28 -10.49 -2.55
N PHE A 344 3.12 -11.48 -3.44
CA PHE A 344 2.40 -12.71 -3.11
C PHE A 344 3.14 -13.52 -2.06
N CYS A 345 4.46 -13.66 -2.20
CA CYS A 345 5.29 -14.34 -1.22
C CYS A 345 5.26 -13.63 0.14
N GLY A 346 5.40 -12.30 0.14
CA GLY A 346 5.36 -11.48 1.35
C GLY A 346 4.01 -11.53 2.04
N ALA A 347 2.92 -11.32 1.30
CA ALA A 347 1.57 -11.34 1.87
C ALA A 347 1.23 -12.71 2.49
N LEU A 348 1.53 -13.82 1.80
CA LEU A 348 1.34 -15.16 2.35
C LEU A 348 2.19 -15.38 3.61
N ALA A 349 3.45 -14.95 3.61
CA ALA A 349 4.31 -15.06 4.79
C ALA A 349 3.76 -14.24 5.96
N GLY A 350 3.39 -12.98 5.74
CA GLY A 350 2.82 -12.10 6.77
C GLY A 350 1.51 -12.63 7.33
N GLY A 351 0.58 -13.06 6.46
CA GLY A 351 -0.67 -13.67 6.90
C GLY A 351 -0.47 -14.97 7.69
N THR A 352 0.47 -15.81 7.25
CA THR A 352 0.80 -17.06 7.95
C THR A 352 1.44 -16.78 9.31
N LEU A 353 2.34 -15.80 9.41
CA LEU A 353 2.94 -15.41 10.69
C LEU A 353 1.88 -14.94 11.70
N TYR A 354 0.90 -14.16 11.26
CA TYR A 354 -0.20 -13.77 12.12
C TYR A 354 -1.00 -15.00 12.59
N ASP A 355 -1.29 -15.93 11.68
CA ASP A 355 -2.04 -17.13 12.00
C ASP A 355 -1.32 -18.09 12.94
N VAL A 356 0.00 -18.25 12.78
CA VAL A 356 0.82 -19.14 13.62
C VAL A 356 0.96 -18.60 15.05
N PHE A 357 1.13 -17.29 15.21
CA PHE A 357 1.56 -16.72 16.48
C PHE A 357 0.47 -15.96 17.25
N ILE A 358 -0.59 -15.49 16.60
CA ILE A 358 -1.59 -14.59 17.23
C ILE A 358 -3.02 -15.08 17.01
N PHE A 359 -3.41 -15.39 15.77
CA PHE A 359 -4.80 -15.69 15.44
C PHE A 359 -5.25 -17.05 16.00
N THR A 360 -6.35 -17.06 16.74
CA THR A 360 -6.91 -18.29 17.32
C THR A 360 -8.20 -18.75 16.64
N GLY A 361 -8.65 -18.06 15.57
CA GLY A 361 -9.86 -18.38 14.83
C GLY A 361 -9.70 -19.47 13.76
N GLU A 362 -10.70 -19.60 12.89
CA GLU A 362 -10.68 -20.57 11.79
C GLU A 362 -9.63 -20.23 10.73
N SER A 363 -8.58 -21.04 10.67
CA SER A 363 -7.51 -20.98 9.66
C SER A 363 -7.02 -22.39 9.35
N PRO A 364 -6.52 -22.70 8.14
CA PRO A 364 -5.80 -23.95 7.89
C PRO A 364 -4.67 -24.20 8.89
N VAL A 365 -3.97 -23.14 9.32
CA VAL A 365 -2.84 -23.25 10.26
C VAL A 365 -3.27 -23.80 11.62
N ASN A 366 -4.47 -23.44 12.07
CA ASN A 366 -5.01 -23.83 13.37
C ASN A 366 -5.70 -25.21 13.34
N LYS A 367 -5.78 -25.86 12.17
CA LYS A 367 -6.33 -27.22 12.02
C LYS A 367 -5.24 -28.27 12.22
N PRO A 368 -5.60 -29.48 12.66
CA PRO A 368 -4.65 -30.61 12.67
C PRO A 368 -3.97 -30.77 11.31
N TRP A 369 -2.66 -31.00 11.31
CA TRP A 369 -1.85 -31.14 10.09
C TRP A 369 -1.91 -29.94 9.14
N PHE A 370 -2.08 -28.72 9.66
CA PHE A 370 -2.22 -27.50 8.85
C PHE A 370 -3.38 -27.58 7.83
N GLY A 371 -4.43 -28.35 8.14
CA GLY A 371 -5.59 -28.54 7.27
C GLY A 371 -5.35 -29.47 6.07
N LEU A 372 -4.22 -30.18 6.02
CA LEU A 372 -3.91 -31.17 4.99
C LEU A 372 -4.77 -32.44 5.09
N ASP A 373 -5.46 -32.66 6.21
CA ASP A 373 -6.36 -33.80 6.43
C ASP A 373 -7.55 -33.80 5.43
N GLY A 374 -7.97 -32.62 4.97
CA GLY A 374 -9.02 -32.44 3.96
C GLY A 374 -8.58 -32.71 2.51
N LEU A 375 -7.28 -32.78 2.21
CA LEU A 375 -6.78 -33.10 0.86
C LEU A 375 -6.91 -34.59 0.53
N PHE A 376 -6.85 -35.45 1.55
CA PHE A 376 -6.92 -36.90 1.41
C PHE A 376 -8.32 -37.47 1.71
N LYS A 377 -9.22 -36.67 2.30
CA LYS A 377 -10.63 -37.05 2.46
C LYS A 377 -11.38 -36.75 1.17
N SER A 378 -11.76 -37.81 0.44
CA SER A 378 -12.75 -37.74 -0.63
C SER A 378 -13.95 -36.92 -0.14
N ARG A 379 -14.24 -35.82 -0.83
CA ARG A 379 -15.35 -34.91 -0.52
C ARG A 379 -16.67 -35.61 -0.83
N ARG A 380 -17.03 -36.60 -0.03
CA ARG A 380 -18.35 -37.25 -0.07
C ARG A 380 -19.31 -36.21 0.47
N ARG A 381 -20.04 -35.59 -0.44
CA ARG A 381 -21.04 -34.56 -0.15
C ARG A 381 -22.20 -35.28 0.54
N GLU A 382 -22.13 -35.42 1.85
CA GLU A 382 -23.26 -35.90 2.63
C GLU A 382 -24.35 -34.83 2.55
N TRP A 383 -25.38 -35.13 1.75
CA TRP A 383 -26.60 -34.36 1.72
C TRP A 383 -27.25 -34.48 3.09
N PRO A 384 -27.66 -33.39 3.75
CA PRO A 384 -28.46 -33.48 4.97
C PRO A 384 -29.72 -34.32 4.66
N GLN A 385 -29.87 -35.47 5.31
CA GLN A 385 -31.02 -36.37 5.16
C GLN A 385 -32.33 -35.79 5.71
N GLU A 386 -32.37 -34.50 6.04
CA GLU A 386 -33.54 -33.83 6.60
C GLU A 386 -34.53 -33.34 5.54
N LEU A 387 -34.17 -33.34 4.26
CA LEU A 387 -35.09 -32.96 3.17
C LEU A 387 -35.95 -34.11 2.62
N ASP A 388 -35.68 -35.35 3.00
CA ASP A 388 -36.44 -36.53 2.51
C ASP A 388 -37.57 -36.99 3.46
N ARG A 389 -37.73 -36.35 4.63
CA ARG A 389 -38.75 -36.73 5.62
C ARG A 389 -39.98 -35.81 5.66
N ALA A 390 -40.06 -34.80 4.80
CA ALA A 390 -41.17 -33.86 4.77
C ALA A 390 -42.34 -34.29 3.85
N ASP A 391 -42.21 -35.37 3.08
CA ASP A 391 -43.17 -35.71 2.02
C ASP A 391 -43.94 -37.05 2.23
N THR A 392 -43.96 -37.60 3.44
CA THR A 392 -44.73 -38.83 3.76
C THR A 392 -45.64 -38.71 4.98
N ARG A 393 -46.33 -37.58 5.16
CA ARG A 393 -47.54 -37.53 6.00
C ARG A 393 -48.66 -36.83 5.25
N VAL A 394 -49.33 -37.61 4.41
CA VAL A 394 -50.75 -37.42 4.06
C VAL A 394 -51.60 -37.96 5.19
#